data_AF-A0A2E2EN00-F1
#
_entry.id   AF-A0A2E2EN00-F1
#
_cell.length_a   1.000
_cell.length_b   1.000
_cell.length_c   1.000
_cell.angle_alpha   90.00
_cell.angle_beta   90.00
_cell.angle_gamma   90.00
#
_symmetry.space_group_name_H-M   'P 1'
#
loop_
_entity.id
_entity.type
_entity.pdbx_description
1 polymer ?
#
loop_
_entity_poly.entity_id
_entity_poly.type
_entity_poly.pdbx_seq_one_letter_code
_entity_poly.pdbx_strand_id
1 'polypeptide(L)'
;MAKVKYYYDTKTLNYQRIEKTPLDRVKNMIIYLGASLFSGVVIAILLIQFLNSPNEKRLIQEKSDLISQYDILKQNLNEIDLVLQDMQDRDDNIYRVILEADPIPSSIRKAGFGGVNRYKHLENMSNADLIIETSKQIDVISKQLYIQSKSFDDVIDLAKKNKE
;
A
#
# COMPACT_ATOMS: atom_id res chain seq x y z
N MET A 1 26.30 32.33 51.43
CA MET A 1 26.93 31.49 52.47
C MET A 1 26.20 30.14 52.50
N ALA A 2 26.90 29.01 52.53
CA ALA A 2 26.26 27.69 52.50
C ALA A 2 25.55 27.37 53.83
N LYS A 3 24.26 27.00 53.79
CA LYS A 3 23.50 26.59 54.98
C LYS A 3 24.11 25.30 55.56
N VAL A 4 24.67 25.39 56.76
CA VAL A 4 25.23 24.25 57.48
C VAL A 4 24.10 23.57 58.27
N LYS A 5 23.93 22.26 58.10
CA LYS A 5 22.95 21.46 58.87
C LYS A 5 23.63 20.91 60.11
N TYR A 6 22.95 20.98 61.25
CA TYR A 6 23.40 20.45 62.53
C TYR A 6 22.42 19.38 63.00
N TYR A 7 22.91 18.35 63.68
CA TYR A 7 22.06 17.37 64.38
C TYR A 7 22.35 17.44 65.88
N TYR A 8 21.32 17.23 66.70
CA TYR A 8 21.45 17.23 68.15
C TYR A 8 21.82 15.83 68.64
N ASP A 9 22.98 15.68 69.27
CA ASP A 9 23.39 14.42 69.87
C ASP A 9 22.89 14.37 71.33
N THR A 10 21.88 13.53 71.55
CA THR A 10 21.25 13.32 72.87
C THR A 10 22.19 12.77 73.94
N LYS A 11 23.35 12.22 73.58
CA LYS A 11 24.33 11.68 74.54
C LYS A 11 25.35 12.73 74.99
N THR A 12 25.71 13.65 74.12
CA THR A 12 26.69 14.72 74.41
C THR A 12 26.04 16.09 74.65
N LEU A 13 24.70 16.17 74.54
CA LEU A 13 23.85 17.37 74.69
C LEU A 13 24.27 18.56 73.80
N ASN A 14 25.01 18.29 72.72
CA ASN A 14 25.61 19.30 71.85
C ASN A 14 25.12 19.17 70.41
N TYR A 15 25.02 20.32 69.73
CA TYR A 15 24.73 20.38 68.30
C TYR A 15 26.00 20.12 67.49
N GLN A 16 26.06 18.98 66.81
CA GLN A 16 27.18 18.62 65.95
C GLN A 16 26.88 18.96 64.48
N ARG A 17 27.90 19.45 63.78
CA ARG A 17 27.81 19.77 62.36
C ARG A 17 27.72 18.48 61.54
N ILE A 18 26.77 18.42 60.60
CA ILE A 18 26.74 17.36 59.60
C ILE A 18 27.82 17.65 58.57
N GLU A 19 28.97 17.02 58.71
CA GLU A 19 30.05 17.09 57.74
C GLU A 19 29.76 16.17 56.57
N LYS A 20 29.58 16.74 55.37
CA LYS A 20 29.45 15.96 54.15
C LYS A 20 30.84 15.60 53.64
N THR A 21 31.22 14.34 53.83
CA THR A 21 32.46 13.74 53.33
C THR A 21 32.49 13.81 51.79
N PRO A 22 33.65 13.95 51.13
CA PRO A 22 33.73 13.90 49.67
C PRO A 22 33.10 12.63 49.07
N LEU A 23 33.21 11.48 49.77
CA LEU A 23 32.55 10.22 49.41
C LEU A 23 31.02 10.32 49.35
N ASP A 24 30.40 11.04 50.30
CA ASP A 24 28.94 11.24 50.31
C ASP A 24 28.48 12.09 49.13
N ARG A 25 29.33 13.00 48.65
CA ARG A 25 29.04 13.81 47.46
C ARG A 25 29.12 12.96 46.20
N VAL A 26 30.14 12.11 46.08
CA VAL A 26 30.29 11.18 44.95
C VAL A 26 29.14 10.17 44.90
N LYS A 27 28.76 9.56 46.04
CA LYS A 27 27.63 8.62 46.12
C LYS A 27 26.32 9.27 45.66
N ASN A 28 26.03 10.47 46.14
CA ASN A 28 24.82 11.19 45.72
C ASN A 28 24.86 11.53 44.23
N MET A 29 26.02 11.94 43.69
CA MET A 29 26.19 12.21 42.25
C MET A 29 25.90 10.96 41.41
N ILE A 30 26.41 9.79 41.80
CA ILE A 30 26.13 8.51 41.11
C ILE A 30 24.64 8.17 41.16
N ILE A 31 23.96 8.37 42.29
CA ILE A 31 22.52 8.12 42.42
C ILE A 31 21.72 9.04 41.48
N TYR A 32 22.06 10.33 41.41
CA TYR A 32 21.39 11.26 40.49
C TYR A 32 21.65 10.91 39.01
N LEU A 33 22.86 10.48 38.67
CA LEU A 33 23.19 10.01 37.32
C LEU A 33 22.40 8.75 36.95
N GLY A 34 22.31 7.78 37.87
CA GLY A 34 21.53 6.57 37.69
C GLY A 34 20.03 6.86 37.52
N ALA A 35 19.47 7.76 38.35
CA ALA A 35 18.07 8.17 38.24
C ALA A 35 17.79 8.90 36.92
N SER A 36 18.70 9.79 36.49
CA SER A 36 18.60 10.49 35.21
C SER A 36 18.61 9.50 34.03
N LEU A 37 19.58 8.59 34.01
CA LEU A 37 19.68 7.56 32.96
C LEU A 37 18.42 6.68 32.93
N PHE A 38 17.96 6.21 34.08
CA PHE A 38 16.74 5.42 34.18
C PHE A 38 15.52 6.17 33.64
N SER A 39 15.35 7.43 34.04
CA SER A 39 14.25 8.26 33.53
C SER A 39 14.35 8.48 32.01
N GLY A 40 15.56 8.67 31.48
CA GLY A 40 15.81 8.81 30.04
C GLY A 40 15.44 7.55 29.27
N VAL A 41 15.77 6.37 29.78
CA VAL A 41 15.40 5.08 29.18
C VAL A 41 13.88 4.89 29.19
N VAL A 42 13.21 5.19 30.30
CA VAL A 42 11.74 5.08 30.39
C VAL A 42 11.07 6.01 29.38
N ILE A 43 11.51 7.27 29.28
CA ILE A 43 10.98 8.23 28.31
C ILE A 43 11.24 7.75 26.87
N ALA A 44 12.44 7.23 26.58
CA ALA A 44 12.77 6.72 25.25
C ALA A 44 11.87 5.54 24.83
N ILE A 45 11.60 4.59 25.75
CA ILE A 45 10.70 3.47 25.48
C ILE A 45 9.28 3.97 25.20
N LEU A 46 8.77 4.91 26.01
CA LEU A 46 7.46 5.52 25.78
C LEU A 46 7.39 6.22 24.41
N LEU A 47 8.42 7.00 24.05
CA LEU A 47 8.46 7.66 22.76
C LEU A 47 8.45 6.66 21.59
N ILE A 48 9.23 5.57 21.66
CA ILE A 48 9.26 4.55 20.60
C ILE A 48 7.92 3.81 20.49
N GLN A 49 7.24 3.55 21.61
CA GLN A 49 5.98 2.79 21.61
C GLN A 49 4.77 3.63 21.16
N PHE A 50 4.76 4.93 21.47
CA PHE A 50 3.62 5.81 21.17
C PHE A 50 3.83 6.67 19.91
N LEU A 51 5.07 6.95 19.51
CA LEU A 51 5.36 7.63 18.24
C LEU A 51 5.74 6.57 17.21
N ASN A 52 4.83 6.31 16.27
CA ASN A 52 5.16 5.52 15.08
C ASN A 52 6.41 6.12 14.44
N SER A 53 7.38 5.25 14.14
CA SER A 53 8.63 5.67 13.50
C SER A 53 8.30 6.46 12.22
N PRO A 54 9.04 7.54 11.90
CA PRO A 54 8.83 8.29 10.67
C PRO A 54 8.78 7.38 9.43
N ASN A 55 9.54 6.28 9.45
CA ASN A 55 9.54 5.27 8.40
C ASN A 55 8.21 4.51 8.29
N GLU A 56 7.59 4.16 9.41
CA GLU A 56 6.31 3.44 9.43
C GLU A 56 5.18 4.33 8.92
N LYS A 57 5.13 5.60 9.35
CA LYS A 57 4.16 6.56 8.83
C LYS A 57 4.29 6.73 7.31
N ARG A 58 5.52 6.85 6.81
CA ARG A 58 5.80 6.92 5.37
C ARG A 58 5.32 5.66 4.64
N LEU A 59 5.61 4.47 5.16
CA LEU A 59 5.18 3.20 4.56
C LEU A 59 3.65 3.06 4.51
N ILE A 60 2.95 3.50 5.56
CA ILE A 60 1.47 3.51 5.58
C ILE A 60 0.93 4.43 4.50
N GLN A 61 1.52 5.62 4.35
CA GLN A 61 1.13 6.57 3.33
C GLN A 61 1.41 6.05 1.92
N GLU A 62 2.61 5.54 1.65
CA GLU A 62 2.98 4.92 0.36
C GLU A 62 2.03 3.76 0.01
N LYS A 63 1.65 2.94 0.99
CA LYS A 63 0.65 1.86 0.78
C LYS A 63 -0.72 2.43 0.40
N SER A 64 -1.18 3.48 1.07
CA SER A 64 -2.46 4.13 0.78
C SER A 64 -2.47 4.76 -0.61
N ASP A 65 -1.38 5.43 -0.99
CA ASP A 65 -1.23 6.05 -2.30
C ASP A 65 -1.22 4.98 -3.40
N LEU A 66 -0.54 3.85 -3.17
CA LEU A 66 -0.52 2.73 -4.12
C LEU A 66 -1.92 2.14 -4.32
N ILE A 67 -2.68 1.91 -3.25
CA ILE A 67 -4.07 1.41 -3.35
C ILE A 67 -4.93 2.39 -4.16
N SER A 68 -4.80 3.69 -3.90
CA SER A 68 -5.55 4.72 -4.63
C SER A 68 -5.21 4.72 -6.12
N GLN A 69 -3.94 4.48 -6.49
CA GLN A 69 -3.54 4.35 -7.89
C GLN A 69 -4.14 3.10 -8.57
N TYR A 70 -4.27 1.99 -7.84
CA TYR A 70 -4.96 0.81 -8.35
C TYR A 70 -6.45 1.07 -8.61
N ASP A 71 -7.12 1.83 -7.74
CA ASP A 71 -8.53 2.20 -7.95
C ASP A 71 -8.71 3.07 -9.20
N ILE A 72 -7.81 4.04 -9.41
CA ILE A 72 -7.79 4.86 -10.64
C ILE A 72 -7.54 3.97 -11.87
N LEU A 73 -6.59 3.03 -11.79
CA LEU A 73 -6.31 2.10 -12.89
C LEU A 73 -7.54 1.24 -13.22
N LYS A 74 -8.25 0.75 -12.20
CA LYS A 74 -9.49 -0.02 -12.38
C LYS A 74 -10.58 0.82 -13.07
N GLN A 75 -10.72 2.09 -12.69
CA GLN A 75 -11.63 3.00 -13.37
C GLN A 75 -11.26 3.17 -14.84
N ASN A 76 -9.97 3.40 -15.15
CA ASN A 76 -9.51 3.54 -16.52
C ASN A 76 -9.75 2.26 -17.35
N LEU A 77 -9.59 1.08 -16.76
CA LEU A 77 -9.91 -0.19 -17.43
C LEU A 77 -11.40 -0.32 -17.73
N ASN A 78 -12.28 0.16 -16.84
CA ASN A 78 -13.72 0.22 -17.11
C ASN A 78 -14.04 1.16 -18.27
N GLU A 79 -13.39 2.33 -18.33
CA GLU A 79 -13.57 3.26 -19.46
C GLU A 79 -13.11 2.65 -20.78
N ILE A 80 -11.98 1.93 -20.79
CA ILE A 80 -11.50 1.19 -21.97
C ILE A 80 -12.50 0.09 -22.38
N ASP A 81 -13.05 -0.66 -21.42
CA ASP A 81 -14.06 -1.69 -21.68
C ASP A 81 -15.32 -1.09 -22.32
N LEU A 82 -15.79 0.07 -21.85
CA LEU A 82 -16.92 0.77 -22.45
C LEU A 82 -16.65 1.18 -23.91
N VAL A 83 -15.46 1.71 -24.19
CA VAL A 83 -15.08 2.06 -25.58
C VAL A 83 -15.00 0.80 -26.44
N LEU A 84 -14.42 -0.28 -25.92
CA LEU A 84 -14.32 -1.55 -26.64
C LEU A 84 -15.69 -2.15 -26.93
N GLN A 85 -16.66 -2.02 -26.02
CA GLN A 85 -18.05 -2.42 -26.23
C GLN A 85 -18.72 -1.59 -27.33
N ASP A 86 -18.55 -0.26 -27.32
CA ASP A 86 -19.06 0.60 -28.41
C ASP A 86 -18.45 0.21 -29.77
N MET A 87 -17.16 -0.13 -29.82
CA MET A 87 -16.52 -0.61 -31.05
C MET A 87 -17.09 -1.96 -31.52
N GLN A 88 -17.34 -2.89 -30.61
CA GLN A 88 -17.97 -4.19 -30.89
C GLN A 88 -19.40 -4.02 -31.41
N ASP A 89 -20.17 -3.11 -30.79
CA ASP A 89 -21.56 -2.84 -31.19
C ASP A 89 -21.64 -2.22 -32.59
N ARG A 90 -20.71 -1.30 -32.92
CA ARG A 90 -20.62 -0.74 -34.28
C ARG A 90 -20.19 -1.78 -35.30
N ASP A 91 -19.26 -2.65 -34.94
CA ASP A 91 -18.82 -3.73 -35.81
C ASP A 91 -19.98 -4.67 -36.17
N ASP A 92 -20.72 -5.16 -35.17
CA ASP A 92 -21.83 -6.07 -35.39
C ASP A 92 -23.02 -5.42 -36.08
N ASN A 93 -23.40 -4.21 -35.67
CA ASN A 93 -24.69 -3.63 -36.07
C ASN A 93 -24.57 -2.63 -37.24
N ILE A 94 -23.36 -2.21 -37.60
CA ILE A 94 -23.14 -1.26 -38.71
C ILE A 94 -22.28 -1.93 -39.79
N TYR A 95 -21.02 -2.24 -39.49
CA TYR A 95 -20.10 -2.67 -40.54
C TYR A 95 -20.46 -4.03 -41.12
N ARG A 96 -20.73 -5.02 -40.25
CA ARG A 96 -21.11 -6.37 -40.68
C ARG A 96 -22.49 -6.41 -41.33
N VAL A 97 -23.44 -5.61 -40.84
CA VAL A 97 -24.76 -5.45 -41.49
C VAL A 97 -24.63 -4.89 -42.91
N ILE A 98 -23.83 -3.83 -43.10
CA ILE A 98 -23.60 -3.23 -44.43
C ILE A 98 -22.97 -4.23 -45.40
N LEU A 99 -22.10 -5.11 -44.90
CA LEU A 99 -21.37 -6.11 -45.69
C LEU A 99 -22.07 -7.48 -45.74
N GLU A 100 -23.30 -7.59 -45.21
CA GLU A 100 -24.07 -8.83 -45.13
C GLU A 100 -23.29 -10.01 -44.49
N ALA A 101 -22.46 -9.69 -43.50
CA ALA A 101 -21.65 -10.65 -42.76
C ALA A 101 -22.26 -10.97 -41.40
N ASP A 102 -22.05 -12.20 -40.92
CA ASP A 102 -22.51 -12.60 -39.60
C ASP A 102 -21.74 -11.87 -38.47
N PRO A 103 -22.43 -11.46 -37.38
CA PRO A 103 -21.80 -10.86 -36.21
C PRO A 103 -20.96 -11.88 -35.45
N ILE A 104 -19.99 -11.40 -34.66
CA ILE A 104 -19.17 -12.31 -33.85
C ILE A 104 -19.96 -12.76 -32.62
N PRO A 105 -20.08 -14.09 -32.37
CA PRO A 105 -20.75 -14.60 -31.19
C PRO A 105 -20.12 -14.08 -29.88
N SER A 106 -20.97 -13.69 -28.94
CA SER A 106 -20.56 -13.21 -27.62
C SER A 106 -19.74 -14.24 -26.84
N SER A 107 -19.97 -15.54 -27.08
CA SER A 107 -19.21 -16.66 -26.51
C SER A 107 -17.74 -16.66 -26.95
N ILE A 108 -17.45 -16.20 -28.17
CA ILE A 108 -16.08 -16.07 -28.68
C ILE A 108 -15.43 -14.84 -28.05
N ARG A 109 -16.12 -13.69 -28.05
CA ARG A 109 -15.60 -12.44 -27.45
C ARG A 109 -15.30 -12.56 -25.97
N LYS A 110 -16.22 -13.18 -25.22
CA LYS A 110 -16.12 -13.37 -23.76
C LYS A 110 -15.56 -14.73 -23.38
N ALA A 111 -14.93 -15.45 -24.31
CA ALA A 111 -14.32 -16.73 -24.02
C ALA A 111 -13.33 -16.57 -22.86
N GLY A 112 -13.58 -17.27 -21.75
CA GLY A 112 -12.72 -17.23 -20.58
C GLY A 112 -11.30 -17.76 -20.83
N PHE A 113 -10.48 -17.72 -19.79
CA PHE A 113 -9.16 -18.34 -19.77
C PHE A 113 -9.28 -19.74 -19.16
N GLY A 114 -8.94 -20.79 -19.91
CA GLY A 114 -9.03 -22.16 -19.44
C GLY A 114 -7.83 -22.62 -18.58
N GLY A 115 -8.10 -23.56 -17.67
CA GLY A 115 -7.23 -24.70 -17.37
C GLY A 115 -6.07 -24.55 -16.39
N VAL A 116 -5.64 -23.35 -16.03
CA VAL A 116 -4.54 -23.16 -15.07
C VAL A 116 -4.77 -21.89 -14.25
N ASN A 117 -4.53 -21.94 -12.94
CA ASN A 117 -4.53 -20.74 -12.10
C ASN A 117 -3.30 -19.87 -12.46
N ARG A 118 -3.46 -19.03 -13.50
CA ARG A 118 -2.44 -18.10 -14.00
C ARG A 118 -1.94 -17.13 -12.93
N TYR A 119 -2.78 -16.85 -11.94
CA TYR A 119 -2.53 -15.85 -10.90
C TYR A 119 -1.95 -16.46 -9.61
N LYS A 120 -1.66 -17.76 -9.57
CA LYS A 120 -1.11 -18.44 -8.38
C LYS A 120 0.15 -17.78 -7.83
N HIS A 121 0.96 -17.19 -8.70
CA HIS A 121 2.18 -16.48 -8.30
C HIS A 121 1.92 -15.18 -7.54
N LEU A 122 0.70 -14.62 -7.63
CA LEU A 122 0.27 -13.38 -6.98
C LEU A 122 -0.42 -13.63 -5.63
N GLU A 123 -0.88 -14.86 -5.35
CA GLU A 123 -1.66 -15.19 -4.14
C GLU A 123 -0.89 -14.95 -2.83
N ASN A 124 0.45 -15.06 -2.87
CA ASN A 124 1.30 -14.87 -1.69
C ASN A 124 1.68 -13.40 -1.44
N MET A 125 1.16 -12.45 -2.23
CA MET A 125 1.50 -11.03 -2.11
C MET A 125 0.58 -10.30 -1.14
N SER A 126 1.09 -9.25 -0.49
CA SER A 126 0.24 -8.26 0.19
C SER A 126 -0.71 -7.62 -0.83
N ASN A 127 -2.02 -7.56 -0.50
CA ASN A 127 -3.08 -7.07 -1.39
C ASN A 127 -3.25 -7.92 -2.67
N ALA A 128 -2.99 -9.23 -2.60
CA ALA A 128 -3.13 -10.16 -3.72
C ALA A 128 -4.47 -10.00 -4.47
N ASP A 129 -5.59 -9.87 -3.75
CA ASP A 129 -6.92 -9.75 -4.36
C ASP A 129 -7.01 -8.60 -5.37
N LEU A 130 -6.49 -7.43 -5.01
CA LEU A 130 -6.51 -6.23 -5.85
C LEU A 130 -5.67 -6.42 -7.13
N ILE A 131 -4.48 -7.01 -6.98
CA ILE A 131 -3.56 -7.27 -8.09
C ILE A 131 -4.15 -8.34 -9.02
N ILE A 132 -4.71 -9.40 -8.45
CA ILE A 132 -5.31 -10.51 -9.18
C ILE A 132 -6.55 -10.02 -9.95
N GLU A 133 -7.42 -9.23 -9.32
CA GLU A 133 -8.61 -8.67 -9.95
C GLU A 133 -8.22 -7.76 -11.13
N THR A 134 -7.30 -6.82 -10.90
CA THR A 134 -6.83 -5.90 -11.94
C THR A 134 -6.19 -6.66 -13.11
N SER A 135 -5.37 -7.66 -12.81
CA SER A 135 -4.70 -8.50 -13.82
C SER A 135 -5.71 -9.31 -14.64
N LYS A 136 -6.74 -9.88 -14.00
CA LYS A 136 -7.85 -10.57 -14.69
C LYS A 136 -8.58 -9.64 -15.65
N GLN A 137 -8.88 -8.41 -15.21
CA GLN A 137 -9.57 -7.44 -16.05
C GLN A 137 -8.74 -7.05 -17.28
N ILE A 138 -7.44 -6.80 -17.09
CA ILE A 138 -6.49 -6.52 -18.18
C ILE A 138 -6.47 -7.69 -19.17
N ASP A 139 -6.37 -8.92 -18.70
CA ASP A 139 -6.33 -10.10 -19.56
C ASP A 139 -7.61 -10.20 -20.42
N VAL A 140 -8.78 -10.04 -19.79
CA VAL A 140 -10.09 -10.08 -20.48
C VAL A 140 -10.16 -9.02 -21.58
N ILE A 141 -9.87 -7.76 -21.25
CA ILE A 141 -9.90 -6.64 -22.19
C ILE A 141 -8.91 -6.88 -23.33
N SER A 142 -7.69 -7.34 -23.02
CA SER A 142 -6.65 -7.61 -24.02
C SER A 142 -7.08 -8.69 -25.02
N LYS A 143 -7.74 -9.76 -24.54
CA LYS A 143 -8.26 -10.81 -25.41
C LYS A 143 -9.42 -10.32 -26.28
N GLN A 144 -10.36 -9.57 -25.71
CA GLN A 144 -11.45 -8.97 -26.45
C GLN A 144 -10.95 -8.00 -27.51
N LEU A 145 -9.94 -7.19 -27.19
CA LEU A 145 -9.29 -6.27 -28.11
C LEU A 145 -8.63 -7.02 -29.28
N TYR A 146 -7.93 -8.12 -29.00
CA TYR A 146 -7.34 -8.96 -30.05
C TYR A 146 -8.40 -9.51 -31.01
N ILE A 147 -9.51 -10.03 -30.48
CA ILE A 147 -10.63 -10.54 -31.29
C ILE A 147 -11.24 -9.41 -32.12
N GLN A 148 -11.45 -8.23 -31.52
CA GLN A 148 -11.99 -7.08 -32.22
C GLN A 148 -11.07 -6.58 -33.34
N SER A 149 -9.76 -6.57 -33.11
CA SER A 149 -8.77 -6.23 -34.14
C SER A 149 -8.84 -7.20 -35.32
N LYS A 150 -8.96 -8.51 -35.05
CA LYS A 150 -9.13 -9.52 -36.10
C LYS A 150 -10.45 -9.35 -36.85
N SER A 151 -11.52 -9.00 -36.15
CA SER A 151 -12.81 -8.69 -36.77
C SER A 151 -12.71 -7.54 -37.77
N PHE A 152 -12.00 -6.47 -37.42
CA PHE A 152 -11.81 -5.35 -38.33
C PHE A 152 -10.94 -5.69 -39.54
N ASP A 153 -9.92 -6.56 -39.38
CA ASP A 153 -9.17 -7.09 -40.53
C ASP A 153 -10.14 -7.79 -41.52
N ASP A 154 -11.03 -8.65 -41.00
CA ASP A 154 -12.02 -9.38 -41.81
C ASP A 154 -13.00 -8.43 -42.52
N VAL A 155 -13.53 -7.43 -41.80
CA VAL A 155 -14.44 -6.41 -42.35
C VAL A 155 -13.77 -5.61 -43.47
N ILE A 156 -12.50 -5.23 -43.29
CA ILE A 156 -11.74 -4.51 -44.30
C ILE A 156 -11.58 -5.36 -45.56
N ASP A 157 -11.29 -6.66 -45.43
CA ASP A 157 -11.11 -7.54 -46.58
C ASP A 157 -12.43 -7.83 -47.30
N LEU A 158 -13.55 -7.96 -46.59
CA LEU A 158 -14.88 -8.01 -47.19
C LEU A 158 -15.20 -6.72 -47.96
N ALA A 159 -14.90 -5.55 -47.39
CA ALA A 159 -15.12 -4.27 -48.03
C ALA A 159 -14.28 -4.06 -49.30
N LYS A 160 -13.08 -4.64 -49.38
CA LYS A 160 -12.27 -4.63 -50.61
C LYS A 160 -12.88 -5.52 -51.70
N LYS A 161 -13.30 -6.73 -51.35
CA LYS A 161 -13.90 -7.70 -52.29
C LYS A 161 -15.21 -7.18 -52.89
N ASN A 162 -16.02 -6.45 -52.13
CA ASN A 162 -17.28 -5.87 -52.62
C ASN A 162 -17.10 -4.64 -53.53
N LYS A 163 -15.88 -4.09 -53.65
CA LYS A 163 -15.58 -2.95 -54.55
C LYS A 163 -15.10 -3.39 -55.94
N GLU A 164 -14.66 -4.63 -56.09
CA GLU A 164 -14.29 -5.24 -57.38
C GLU A 164 -15.52 -5.86 -58.05
#